data_AF-A0A0F6MMF5-F1
#
_entry.id   AF-A0A0F6MMF5-F1
#
_cell.length_a   1.000
_cell.length_b   1.000
_cell.length_c   1.000
_cell.angle_alpha   90.00
_cell.angle_beta   90.00
_cell.angle_gamma   90.00
#
_symmetry.space_group_name_H-M   'P 1'
#
loop_
_entity.id
_entity.type
_entity.pdbx_description
1 polymer ?
#
loop_
_entity_poly.entity_id
_entity_poly.type
_entity_poly.pdbx_seq_one_letter_code
_entity_poly.pdbx_strand_id
1 'polypeptide(L)'
;MNNFFQKRKLFIFIAVIAASSALFLSSCSKKLGYGVVNWSIPEYNLTAGDIIPVYVKSNIEKVYIVGLNEKTSLRVEIPLWKITFFESKKDAARFQARLSEHKHAYARVKLDGLPMRSNPDNTSNQVYRLKLGQPVKILWFGEGVPVLKGGKPMDGQWYEVITEDGVRGWCFSYNLSIYDERENESSEGTNLAQEKDAELEAVLNEFWYPEHYRKMINNRQVDLDKMSLTWGFFPGLRSGIARVELQNTRLSFPYTKVVKIGNKYLFEGTNLSMQIRGKDIITLEFSDTNGKLRQENFITLNATPENIINNEIKRREAVIQKIAKTSTEFTSENFGSLKILPDGQFIWSGYNLLSPSIIPSGAGSSGKVSLKHFLDKKLLSDYEGVLSFKFEKSPEPVVFMYSISSKGLRLEAVESSSIQDNIVTRRSLDPVILFFAAK
;
A
#
# COMPACT_ATOMS: atom_id res chain seq x y z
N MET A 1 32.64 58.87 -3.55
CA MET A 1 31.29 58.59 -2.99
C MET A 1 30.45 57.56 -3.79
N ASN A 2 30.93 56.94 -4.89
CA ASN A 2 30.12 56.01 -5.70
C ASN A 2 30.23 54.52 -5.34
N ASN A 3 31.32 54.05 -4.72
CA ASN A 3 31.50 52.60 -4.47
C ASN A 3 30.72 52.04 -3.26
N PHE A 4 30.24 52.89 -2.35
CA PHE A 4 29.50 52.45 -1.16
C PHE A 4 28.02 52.16 -1.46
N PHE A 5 27.41 52.95 -2.36
CA PHE A 5 26.01 52.77 -2.77
C PHE A 5 25.80 51.53 -3.67
N GLN A 6 26.78 51.18 -4.50
CA GLN A 6 26.72 50.00 -5.37
C GLN A 6 26.81 48.69 -4.57
N LYS A 7 27.67 48.62 -3.54
CA LYS A 7 27.78 47.45 -2.67
C LYS A 7 26.53 47.22 -1.83
N ARG A 8 25.86 48.28 -1.34
CA ARG A 8 24.57 48.18 -0.63
C ARG A 8 23.44 47.67 -1.53
N LYS A 9 23.37 48.11 -2.79
CA LYS A 9 22.37 47.61 -3.76
C LYS A 9 22.62 46.14 -4.11
N LEU A 10 23.88 45.72 -4.23
CA LEU A 10 24.24 44.32 -4.51
C LEU A 10 23.92 43.39 -3.32
N PHE A 11 24.17 43.82 -2.08
CA PHE A 11 23.81 43.05 -0.88
C PHE A 11 22.29 42.94 -0.68
N ILE A 12 21.53 44.00 -0.96
CA ILE A 12 20.06 43.96 -0.92
C ILE A 12 19.51 43.05 -2.01
N PHE A 13 20.09 43.07 -3.21
CA PHE A 13 19.67 42.20 -4.32
C PHE A 13 19.96 40.71 -4.04
N ILE A 14 21.12 40.40 -3.45
CA ILE A 14 21.47 39.04 -3.02
C ILE A 14 20.58 38.57 -1.86
N ALA A 15 20.22 39.46 -0.92
CA ALA A 15 19.31 39.13 0.18
C ALA A 15 17.87 38.89 -0.30
N VAL A 16 17.39 39.63 -1.31
CA VAL A 16 16.06 39.44 -1.93
C VAL A 16 16.00 38.16 -2.77
N ILE A 17 17.10 37.80 -3.45
CA ILE A 17 17.23 36.52 -4.17
C ILE A 17 17.35 35.35 -3.19
N ALA A 18 18.13 35.46 -2.11
CA ALA A 18 18.22 34.44 -1.08
C ALA A 18 16.91 34.25 -0.30
N ALA A 19 16.16 35.33 -0.03
CA ALA A 19 14.83 35.27 0.57
C ALA A 19 13.77 34.72 -0.39
N SER A 20 13.90 34.98 -1.70
CA SER A 20 13.04 34.38 -2.73
C SER A 20 13.35 32.90 -2.95
N SER A 21 14.62 32.48 -2.88
CA SER A 21 15.03 31.08 -2.97
C SER A 21 14.68 30.26 -1.72
N ALA A 22 14.57 30.89 -0.53
CA ALA A 22 14.10 30.25 0.69
C ALA A 22 12.57 29.98 0.69
N LEU A 23 11.79 30.64 -0.19
CA LEU A 23 10.35 30.42 -0.34
C LEU A 23 9.99 29.26 -1.29
N PHE A 24 10.97 28.68 -2.00
CA PHE A 24 10.75 27.56 -2.94
C PHE A 24 11.13 26.18 -2.40
N LEU A 25 11.52 26.07 -1.12
CA LEU A 25 11.80 24.78 -0.46
C LEU A 25 10.72 24.38 0.57
N SER A 26 9.46 24.78 0.33
CA SER A 26 8.32 24.05 0.90
C SER A 26 7.90 22.97 -0.09
N SER A 27 8.26 21.72 0.21
CA SER A 27 7.70 20.53 -0.45
C SER A 27 6.18 20.50 -0.24
N CYS A 28 5.46 21.15 -1.13
CA CYS A 28 4.00 21.15 -1.17
C CYS A 28 3.57 20.21 -2.30
N SER A 29 3.29 18.94 -1.99
CA SER A 29 2.34 18.19 -2.82
C SER A 29 0.99 18.92 -2.70
N LYS A 30 0.71 19.84 -3.61
CA LYS A 30 -0.42 20.76 -3.48
C LYS A 30 -1.71 19.95 -3.58
N LYS A 31 -2.36 19.74 -2.44
CA LYS A 31 -3.66 19.06 -2.33
C LYS A 31 -4.67 19.79 -3.23
N LEU A 32 -5.36 19.03 -4.07
CA LEU A 32 -6.39 19.55 -4.98
C LEU A 32 -7.69 19.89 -4.22
N GLY A 33 -8.03 19.10 -3.21
CA GLY A 33 -9.23 19.30 -2.39
C GLY A 33 -9.48 18.10 -1.48
N TYR A 34 -10.76 17.82 -1.25
CA TYR A 34 -11.24 16.74 -0.39
C TYR A 34 -12.27 15.90 -1.13
N GLY A 35 -12.31 14.61 -0.83
CA GLY A 35 -13.31 13.68 -1.32
C GLY A 35 -14.13 13.15 -0.16
N VAL A 36 -15.44 13.06 -0.31
CA VAL A 36 -16.30 12.25 0.56
C VAL A 36 -16.57 10.91 -0.12
N VAL A 37 -16.28 9.83 0.58
CA VAL A 37 -16.51 8.46 0.10
C VAL A 37 -18.02 8.23 0.00
N ASN A 38 -18.54 7.97 -1.21
CA ASN A 38 -19.96 7.69 -1.44
C ASN A 38 -20.32 6.26 -1.05
N TRP A 39 -19.38 5.34 -1.23
CA TRP A 39 -19.56 3.90 -1.05
C TRP A 39 -18.39 3.33 -0.27
N SER A 40 -18.65 2.54 0.77
CA SER A 40 -17.60 1.92 1.58
C SER A 40 -16.61 1.12 0.72
N ILE A 41 -15.33 1.23 1.04
CA ILE A 41 -14.18 0.67 0.32
C ILE A 41 -13.35 -0.13 1.35
N PRO A 42 -13.78 -1.36 1.70
CA PRO A 42 -13.15 -2.15 2.75
C PRO A 42 -11.67 -2.42 2.49
N GLU A 43 -11.26 -2.52 1.22
CA GLU A 43 -9.86 -2.75 0.84
C GLU A 43 -8.90 -1.64 1.28
N TYR A 44 -9.42 -0.44 1.55
CA TYR A 44 -8.66 0.69 2.07
C TYR A 44 -9.08 1.09 3.49
N ASN A 45 -9.89 0.26 4.15
CA ASN A 45 -10.52 0.55 5.44
C ASN A 45 -11.25 1.91 5.44
N LEU A 46 -11.89 2.25 4.31
CA LEU A 46 -12.68 3.47 4.17
C LEU A 46 -14.17 3.13 4.23
N THR A 47 -14.91 3.90 4.99
CA THR A 47 -16.36 3.79 5.12
C THR A 47 -17.05 4.90 4.34
N ALA A 48 -18.26 4.66 3.85
CA ALA A 48 -19.09 5.72 3.29
C ALA A 48 -19.18 6.92 4.25
N GLY A 49 -19.02 8.13 3.73
CA GLY A 49 -18.95 9.37 4.49
C GLY A 49 -17.55 9.78 4.96
N ASP A 50 -16.53 8.93 4.83
CA ASP A 50 -15.17 9.33 5.21
C ASP A 50 -14.64 10.46 4.31
N ILE A 51 -13.90 11.41 4.92
CA ILE A 51 -13.32 12.55 4.23
C ILE A 51 -11.83 12.29 4.01
N ILE A 52 -11.41 12.27 2.75
CA ILE A 52 -10.03 11.98 2.34
C ILE A 52 -9.42 13.10 1.50
N PRO A 53 -8.12 13.40 1.61
CA PRO A 53 -7.46 14.38 0.75
C PRO A 53 -7.33 13.87 -0.69
N VAL A 54 -7.69 14.72 -1.65
CA VAL A 54 -7.57 14.46 -3.09
C VAL A 54 -6.40 15.26 -3.64
N TYR A 55 -5.53 14.62 -4.41
CA TYR A 55 -4.32 15.23 -4.97
C TYR A 55 -4.40 15.39 -6.48
N VAL A 56 -4.99 14.41 -7.17
CA VAL A 56 -5.13 14.45 -8.63
C VAL A 56 -6.51 13.92 -9.02
N LYS A 57 -7.10 14.51 -10.07
CA LYS A 57 -8.27 13.99 -10.76
C LYS A 57 -7.87 13.61 -12.18
N SER A 58 -7.96 12.34 -12.54
CA SER A 58 -7.75 11.87 -13.91
C SER A 58 -9.10 11.64 -14.58
N ASN A 59 -9.42 12.48 -15.57
CA ASN A 59 -10.62 12.31 -16.39
C ASN A 59 -10.45 11.26 -17.50
N ILE A 60 -9.19 10.89 -17.81
CA ILE A 60 -8.82 9.86 -18.81
C ILE A 60 -9.02 8.48 -18.16
N GLU A 61 -8.31 8.23 -17.07
CA GLU A 61 -8.36 6.96 -16.32
C GLU A 61 -9.62 6.81 -15.45
N LYS A 62 -10.47 7.85 -15.38
CA LYS A 62 -11.68 7.89 -14.54
C LYS A 62 -11.42 7.56 -13.06
N VAL A 63 -10.31 8.06 -12.51
CA VAL A 63 -9.95 7.92 -11.08
C VAL A 63 -9.51 9.23 -10.42
N TYR A 64 -9.62 9.29 -9.10
CA TYR A 64 -8.92 10.21 -8.22
C TYR A 64 -7.68 9.56 -7.64
N ILE A 65 -6.59 10.32 -7.51
CA ILE A 65 -5.44 9.95 -6.67
C ILE A 65 -5.62 10.62 -5.32
N VAL A 66 -5.73 9.82 -4.26
CA VAL A 66 -6.10 10.27 -2.91
C VAL A 66 -5.13 9.73 -1.87
N GLY A 67 -5.03 10.42 -0.74
CA GLY A 67 -4.40 9.88 0.46
C GLY A 67 -5.44 9.24 1.37
N LEU A 68 -5.10 8.17 2.09
CA LEU A 68 -6.03 7.52 3.02
C LEU A 68 -6.34 8.41 4.25
N ASN A 69 -5.45 9.33 4.57
CA ASN A 69 -5.65 10.41 5.53
C ASN A 69 -4.66 11.57 5.24
N GLU A 70 -4.75 12.66 5.98
CA GLU A 70 -3.91 13.85 5.77
C GLU A 70 -2.43 13.67 6.15
N LYS A 71 -2.09 12.69 6.99
CA LYS A 71 -0.73 12.45 7.50
C LYS A 71 0.05 11.43 6.67
N THR A 72 -0.66 10.61 5.89
CA THR A 72 -0.06 9.52 5.13
C THR A 72 0.45 10.02 3.77
N SER A 73 1.68 9.66 3.42
CA SER A 73 2.28 9.96 2.11
C SER A 73 1.87 8.98 1.01
N LEU A 74 1.27 7.83 1.37
CA LEU A 74 0.71 6.85 0.42
C LEU A 74 -0.40 7.50 -0.42
N ARG A 75 -0.41 7.16 -1.70
CA ARG A 75 -1.43 7.60 -2.67
C ARG A 75 -2.06 6.38 -3.30
N VAL A 76 -3.39 6.34 -3.31
CA VAL A 76 -4.17 5.27 -3.93
C VAL A 76 -5.11 5.84 -4.99
N GLU A 77 -5.46 5.02 -5.97
CA GLU A 77 -6.43 5.38 -7.00
C GLU A 77 -7.81 4.87 -6.62
N ILE A 78 -8.80 5.76 -6.69
CA ILE A 78 -10.21 5.44 -6.41
C ILE A 78 -11.06 5.94 -7.59
N PRO A 79 -11.98 5.13 -8.16
CA PRO A 79 -12.86 5.56 -9.25
C PRO A 79 -13.61 6.86 -8.96
N LEU A 80 -13.78 7.71 -9.97
CA LEU A 80 -14.40 9.03 -9.80
C LEU A 80 -15.77 8.96 -9.12
N TRP A 81 -16.60 7.96 -9.45
CA TRP A 81 -17.96 7.84 -8.93
C TRP A 81 -18.02 7.47 -7.43
N LYS A 82 -16.99 6.81 -6.90
CA LYS A 82 -16.92 6.42 -5.49
C LYS A 82 -16.68 7.62 -4.57
N ILE A 83 -16.30 8.77 -5.12
CA ILE A 83 -15.96 9.97 -4.34
C ILE A 83 -16.76 11.17 -4.84
N THR A 84 -17.38 11.91 -3.93
CA THR A 84 -17.85 13.27 -4.22
C THR A 84 -16.75 14.27 -3.86
N PHE A 85 -16.25 15.02 -4.83
CA PHE A 85 -15.15 15.98 -4.65
C PHE A 85 -15.65 17.36 -4.19
N PHE A 86 -14.87 17.98 -3.30
CA PHE A 86 -15.06 19.33 -2.78
C PHE A 86 -13.71 20.06 -2.72
N GLU A 87 -13.70 21.34 -3.08
CA GLU A 87 -12.49 22.17 -2.96
C GLU A 87 -12.14 22.46 -1.50
N SER A 88 -13.17 22.60 -0.64
CA SER A 88 -13.01 22.92 0.77
C SER A 88 -13.40 21.77 1.70
N LYS A 89 -12.66 21.62 2.82
CA LYS A 89 -12.98 20.63 3.86
C LYS A 89 -14.33 20.90 4.50
N LYS A 90 -14.72 22.17 4.58
CA LYS A 90 -15.99 22.62 5.16
C LYS A 90 -17.19 22.13 4.35
N ASP A 91 -17.08 22.11 3.02
CA ASP A 91 -18.16 21.63 2.16
C ASP A 91 -18.22 20.10 2.16
N ALA A 92 -17.06 19.42 2.20
CA ALA A 92 -17.00 17.98 2.42
C ALA A 92 -17.65 17.58 3.76
N ALA A 93 -17.39 18.32 4.84
CA ALA A 93 -18.01 18.09 6.15
C ALA A 93 -19.54 18.31 6.12
N ARG A 94 -20.03 19.32 5.38
CA ARG A 94 -21.47 19.52 5.18
C ARG A 94 -22.11 18.36 4.44
N PHE A 95 -21.45 17.84 3.41
CA PHE A 95 -21.94 16.66 2.68
C PHE A 95 -21.91 15.39 3.55
N GLN A 96 -20.84 15.17 4.31
CA GLN A 96 -20.74 14.09 5.29
C GLN A 96 -21.87 14.17 6.32
N ALA A 97 -22.17 15.36 6.85
CA ALA A 97 -23.26 15.56 7.81
C ALA A 97 -24.62 15.21 7.20
N ARG A 98 -24.88 15.59 5.94
CA ARG A 98 -26.10 15.19 5.23
C ARG A 98 -26.21 13.68 5.04
N LEU A 99 -25.09 13.01 4.75
CA LEU A 99 -25.05 11.55 4.59
C LEU A 99 -25.17 10.79 5.91
N SER A 100 -24.99 11.45 7.07
CA SER A 100 -24.84 10.79 8.37
C SER A 100 -25.99 9.86 8.75
N GLU A 101 -27.24 10.26 8.45
CA GLU A 101 -28.45 9.46 8.72
C GLU A 101 -28.45 8.12 7.96
N HIS A 102 -27.93 8.13 6.73
CA HIS A 102 -27.89 6.94 5.86
C HIS A 102 -26.46 6.46 5.62
N LYS A 103 -25.52 6.82 6.49
CA LYS A 103 -24.09 6.51 6.34
C LYS A 103 -23.85 5.04 6.06
N HIS A 104 -24.59 4.18 6.76
CA HIS A 104 -24.48 2.72 6.68
C HIS A 104 -25.66 2.07 5.95
N ALA A 105 -26.62 2.84 5.45
CA ALA A 105 -27.82 2.31 4.81
C ALA A 105 -27.56 1.93 3.34
N TYR A 106 -27.93 0.70 3.00
CA TYR A 106 -27.89 0.14 1.66
C TYR A 106 -29.21 -0.55 1.36
N ALA A 107 -29.47 -0.88 0.10
CA ALA A 107 -30.63 -1.69 -0.25
C ALA A 107 -30.29 -2.74 -1.29
N ARG A 108 -31.02 -3.86 -1.25
CA ARG A 108 -31.10 -4.82 -2.35
C ARG A 108 -32.42 -4.67 -3.08
N VAL A 109 -32.37 -4.74 -4.40
CA VAL A 109 -33.54 -4.60 -5.26
C VAL A 109 -34.35 -5.91 -5.25
N LYS A 110 -35.66 -5.81 -5.01
CA LYS A 110 -36.60 -6.95 -4.93
C LYS A 110 -37.31 -7.26 -6.25
N LEU A 111 -37.16 -6.40 -7.26
CA LEU A 111 -37.86 -6.49 -8.53
C LEU A 111 -36.88 -6.33 -9.68
N ASP A 112 -36.87 -7.29 -10.61
CA ASP A 112 -36.09 -7.15 -11.83
C ASP A 112 -36.67 -6.05 -12.72
N GLY A 113 -35.80 -5.21 -13.27
CA GLY A 113 -36.20 -4.08 -14.10
C GLY A 113 -36.74 -2.88 -13.32
N LEU A 114 -36.49 -2.77 -12.02
CA LEU A 114 -36.95 -1.66 -11.18
C LEU A 114 -36.40 -0.31 -11.71
N PRO A 115 -37.25 0.65 -12.11
CA PRO A 115 -36.78 1.92 -12.66
C PRO A 115 -36.19 2.82 -11.57
N MET A 116 -35.02 3.38 -11.85
CA MET A 116 -34.46 4.53 -11.16
C MET A 116 -34.73 5.78 -12.01
N ARG A 117 -35.22 6.85 -11.37
CA ARG A 117 -35.77 8.03 -12.06
C ARG A 117 -34.98 9.30 -11.77
N SER A 118 -35.09 10.30 -12.64
CA SER A 118 -34.36 11.56 -12.45
C SER A 118 -34.94 12.42 -11.31
N ASN A 119 -36.23 12.27 -11.01
CA ASN A 119 -36.93 12.93 -9.90
C ASN A 119 -37.74 11.90 -9.07
N PRO A 120 -38.10 12.20 -7.80
CA PRO A 120 -38.91 11.32 -6.95
C PRO A 120 -40.40 11.34 -7.34
N ASP A 121 -40.66 10.92 -8.58
CA ASP A 121 -41.97 10.93 -9.25
C ASP A 121 -42.03 9.74 -10.22
N ASN A 122 -43.11 8.96 -10.17
CA ASN A 122 -43.29 7.78 -11.02
C ASN A 122 -43.48 8.09 -12.52
N THR A 123 -43.70 9.35 -12.89
CA THR A 123 -43.80 9.81 -14.28
C THR A 123 -42.47 10.36 -14.82
N SER A 124 -41.49 10.60 -13.94
CA SER A 124 -40.18 11.16 -14.30
C SER A 124 -39.36 10.21 -15.17
N ASN A 125 -38.48 10.78 -16.00
CA ASN A 125 -37.59 10.02 -16.89
C ASN A 125 -36.81 8.94 -16.15
N GLN A 126 -36.80 7.73 -16.71
CA GLN A 126 -35.98 6.64 -16.21
C GLN A 126 -34.52 6.89 -16.61
N VAL A 127 -33.63 6.95 -15.61
CA VAL A 127 -32.18 7.15 -15.80
C VAL A 127 -31.40 5.83 -15.69
N TYR A 128 -31.99 4.81 -15.05
CA TYR A 128 -31.39 3.48 -14.94
C TYR A 128 -32.45 2.40 -14.74
N ARG A 129 -32.12 1.16 -15.08
CA ARG A 129 -32.95 -0.02 -14.83
C ARG A 129 -32.19 -0.98 -13.92
N LEU A 130 -32.64 -1.08 -12.67
CA LEU A 130 -32.02 -1.92 -11.65
C LEU A 130 -32.42 -3.39 -11.85
N LYS A 131 -31.48 -4.29 -11.61
CA LYS A 131 -31.70 -5.74 -11.68
C LYS A 131 -32.12 -6.31 -10.33
N LEU A 132 -32.81 -7.46 -10.35
CA LEU A 132 -33.11 -8.20 -9.12
C LEU A 132 -31.81 -8.49 -8.33
N GLY A 133 -31.84 -8.21 -7.02
CA GLY A 133 -30.72 -8.42 -6.11
C GLY A 133 -29.61 -7.36 -6.20
N GLN A 134 -29.64 -6.45 -7.18
CA GLN A 134 -28.62 -5.43 -7.35
C GLN A 134 -28.55 -4.54 -6.09
N PRO A 135 -27.35 -4.36 -5.50
CA PRO A 135 -27.18 -3.48 -4.36
C PRO A 135 -27.14 -2.02 -4.80
N VAL A 136 -27.73 -1.16 -3.99
CA VAL A 136 -27.66 0.30 -4.14
C VAL A 136 -27.30 0.93 -2.80
N LYS A 137 -26.55 2.03 -2.84
CA LYS A 137 -26.27 2.84 -1.66
C LYS A 137 -27.36 3.87 -1.51
N ILE A 138 -27.94 3.96 -0.32
CA ILE A 138 -28.92 5.00 0.02
C ILE A 138 -28.15 6.26 0.44
N LEU A 139 -28.46 7.39 -0.20
CA LEU A 139 -27.85 8.68 0.12
C LEU A 139 -28.73 9.46 1.10
N TRP A 140 -30.00 9.67 0.76
CA TRP A 140 -31.00 10.31 1.64
C TRP A 140 -32.44 10.09 1.17
N PHE A 141 -33.36 10.30 2.11
CA PHE A 141 -34.78 10.47 1.84
C PHE A 141 -35.07 11.74 1.02
N GLY A 142 -36.14 11.70 0.22
CA GLY A 142 -36.70 12.89 -0.40
C GLY A 142 -38.23 12.87 -0.40
N GLU A 143 -38.81 14.05 -0.24
CA GLU A 143 -40.23 14.26 -0.46
C GLU A 143 -40.54 14.10 -1.96
N GLY A 144 -41.56 13.29 -2.27
CA GLY A 144 -41.88 12.92 -3.64
C GLY A 144 -43.35 12.60 -3.83
N VAL A 145 -43.74 12.38 -5.09
CA VAL A 145 -45.13 12.09 -5.45
C VAL A 145 -45.50 10.69 -4.92
N PRO A 146 -46.63 10.54 -4.21
CA PRO A 146 -47.10 9.24 -3.75
C PRO A 146 -47.26 8.27 -4.93
N VAL A 147 -46.71 7.07 -4.80
CA VAL A 147 -46.87 6.03 -5.83
C VAL A 147 -48.22 5.36 -5.63
N LEU A 148 -49.08 5.40 -6.65
CA LEU A 148 -50.41 4.80 -6.60
C LEU A 148 -50.43 3.44 -7.31
N LYS A 149 -51.09 2.45 -6.69
CA LYS A 149 -51.42 1.16 -7.32
C LYS A 149 -52.92 0.92 -7.20
N GLY A 150 -53.61 0.86 -8.35
CA GLY A 150 -55.07 0.72 -8.37
C GLY A 150 -55.82 1.86 -7.67
N GLY A 151 -55.29 3.09 -7.73
CA GLY A 151 -55.90 4.28 -7.11
C GLY A 151 -55.62 4.45 -5.61
N LYS A 152 -54.89 3.52 -4.96
CA LYS A 152 -54.48 3.63 -3.55
C LYS A 152 -52.99 3.93 -3.42
N PRO A 153 -52.56 4.77 -2.47
CA PRO A 153 -51.15 4.98 -2.15
C PRO A 153 -50.47 3.67 -1.76
N MET A 154 -49.27 3.45 -2.26
CA MET A 154 -48.39 2.36 -1.87
C MET A 154 -47.55 2.77 -0.66
N ASP A 155 -47.28 1.81 0.23
CA ASP A 155 -46.38 2.02 1.35
C ASP A 155 -44.93 2.14 0.85
N GLY A 156 -44.26 3.23 1.18
CA GLY A 156 -42.87 3.44 0.81
C GLY A 156 -42.50 4.91 0.75
N GLN A 157 -41.22 5.13 0.50
CA GLN A 157 -40.58 6.44 0.49
C GLN A 157 -39.65 6.54 -0.72
N TRP A 158 -39.38 7.76 -1.15
CA TRP A 158 -38.40 8.00 -2.19
C TRP A 158 -37.01 8.16 -1.57
N TYR A 159 -36.05 7.40 -2.10
CA TYR A 159 -34.64 7.56 -1.77
C TYR A 159 -33.86 7.96 -3.00
N GLU A 160 -32.95 8.91 -2.82
CA GLU A 160 -31.86 9.09 -3.77
C GLU A 160 -30.84 7.98 -3.51
N VAL A 161 -30.56 7.21 -4.54
CA VAL A 161 -29.63 6.09 -4.49
C VAL A 161 -28.52 6.28 -5.51
N ILE A 162 -27.38 5.67 -5.24
CA ILE A 162 -26.30 5.50 -6.20
C ILE A 162 -26.08 4.01 -6.44
N THR A 163 -25.73 3.64 -7.67
CA THR A 163 -25.41 2.27 -8.11
C THR A 163 -23.90 2.01 -8.07
N GLU A 164 -23.49 0.74 -8.17
CA GLU A 164 -22.08 0.31 -8.17
C GLU A 164 -21.28 0.75 -9.41
N ASP A 165 -21.95 1.29 -10.43
CA ASP A 165 -21.34 1.93 -11.61
C ASP A 165 -21.45 3.46 -11.57
N GLY A 166 -21.99 4.03 -10.47
CA GLY A 166 -21.97 5.46 -10.21
C GLY A 166 -23.18 6.26 -10.71
N VAL A 167 -24.20 5.60 -11.25
CA VAL A 167 -25.44 6.27 -11.65
C VAL A 167 -26.24 6.68 -10.42
N ARG A 168 -26.70 7.93 -10.39
CA ARG A 168 -27.56 8.46 -9.33
C ARG A 168 -28.98 8.63 -9.82
N GLY A 169 -29.93 8.40 -8.94
CA GLY A 169 -31.33 8.73 -9.19
C GLY A 169 -32.24 8.28 -8.05
N TRP A 170 -33.54 8.48 -8.27
CA TRP A 170 -34.58 8.27 -7.29
C TRP A 170 -35.23 6.91 -7.46
N CYS A 171 -35.41 6.19 -6.36
CA CYS A 171 -36.08 4.91 -6.33
C CYS A 171 -37.09 4.84 -5.18
N PHE A 172 -38.27 4.27 -5.45
CA PHE A 172 -39.32 4.10 -4.45
C PHE A 172 -39.07 2.82 -3.63
N SER A 173 -39.06 2.95 -2.30
CA SER A 173 -38.55 1.93 -1.38
C SER A 173 -39.39 0.66 -1.29
N TYR A 174 -40.62 0.66 -1.79
CA TYR A 174 -41.49 -0.53 -1.78
C TYR A 174 -40.80 -1.78 -2.34
N ASN A 175 -39.98 -1.62 -3.40
CA ASN A 175 -39.22 -2.71 -4.02
C ASN A 175 -37.75 -2.76 -3.59
N LEU A 176 -37.42 -2.15 -2.46
CA LEU A 176 -36.10 -2.21 -1.83
C LEU A 176 -36.17 -3.03 -0.54
N SER A 177 -35.09 -3.77 -0.27
CA SER A 177 -34.81 -4.38 1.03
C SER A 177 -33.65 -3.61 1.64
N ILE A 178 -33.97 -2.66 2.53
CA ILE A 178 -32.98 -1.78 3.16
C ILE A 178 -32.27 -2.55 4.29
N TYR A 179 -30.96 -2.42 4.37
CA TYR A 179 -30.13 -3.03 5.39
C TYR A 179 -29.01 -2.08 5.84
N ASP A 180 -28.52 -2.27 7.06
CA ASP A 180 -27.30 -1.64 7.54
C ASP A 180 -26.09 -2.48 7.12
N GLU A 181 -25.09 -1.88 6.48
CA GLU A 181 -23.89 -2.59 6.02
C GLU A 181 -23.10 -3.25 7.16
N ARG A 182 -23.29 -2.79 8.40
CA ARG A 182 -22.63 -3.32 9.59
C ARG A 182 -23.35 -4.54 10.14
N GLU A 183 -24.63 -4.69 9.85
CA GLU A 183 -25.49 -5.75 10.39
C GLU A 183 -25.53 -6.99 9.48
N ASN A 184 -24.94 -6.92 8.28
CA ASN A 184 -25.00 -8.00 7.28
C ASN A 184 -23.68 -8.79 7.15
N GLU A 185 -23.41 -9.65 8.15
CA GLU A 185 -22.77 -10.96 7.93
C GLU A 185 -23.81 -12.09 7.75
N SER A 186 -25.11 -11.82 7.86
CA SER A 186 -26.13 -12.87 7.68
C SER A 186 -27.48 -12.27 7.27
N SER A 187 -27.87 -12.44 5.99
CA SER A 187 -29.19 -12.96 5.55
C SER A 187 -29.50 -12.67 4.08
N GLU A 188 -29.70 -13.77 3.34
CA GLU A 188 -30.68 -14.00 2.28
C GLU A 188 -30.69 -13.10 1.02
N GLY A 189 -30.16 -13.69 -0.06
CA GLY A 189 -30.50 -13.37 -1.44
C GLY A 189 -30.73 -14.69 -2.20
N THR A 190 -32.00 -14.98 -2.42
CA THR A 190 -32.65 -15.80 -3.46
C THR A 190 -31.87 -16.99 -4.06
N ASN A 191 -32.40 -18.19 -3.79
CA ASN A 191 -32.12 -19.44 -4.48
C ASN A 191 -32.30 -19.31 -6.02
N LEU A 192 -31.18 -19.27 -6.73
CA LEU A 192 -30.99 -20.02 -7.98
C LEU A 192 -29.77 -20.89 -7.73
N ALA A 193 -29.91 -22.19 -7.92
CA ALA A 193 -28.92 -23.20 -7.58
C ALA A 193 -27.55 -22.95 -8.23
N GLN A 194 -26.68 -22.25 -7.52
CA GLN A 194 -25.29 -22.66 -7.35
C GLN A 194 -25.19 -23.01 -5.87
N GLU A 195 -24.79 -24.24 -5.56
CA GLU A 195 -24.25 -24.52 -4.23
C GLU A 195 -23.29 -23.39 -3.90
N LYS A 196 -23.56 -22.62 -2.84
CA LYS A 196 -22.64 -21.58 -2.39
C LYS A 196 -21.33 -22.28 -2.10
N ASP A 197 -20.36 -22.09 -2.99
CA ASP A 197 -19.04 -22.66 -2.84
C ASP A 197 -18.36 -21.88 -1.70
N ALA A 198 -18.55 -22.39 -0.48
CA ALA A 198 -18.08 -21.76 0.75
C ALA A 198 -16.56 -21.58 0.75
N GLU A 199 -15.85 -22.47 0.03
CA GLU A 199 -14.41 -22.38 -0.16
C GLU A 199 -14.06 -21.17 -1.05
N LEU A 200 -14.78 -20.98 -2.15
CA LEU A 200 -14.63 -19.80 -3.01
C LEU A 200 -14.96 -18.50 -2.27
N GLU A 201 -16.09 -18.46 -1.56
CA GLU A 201 -16.50 -17.26 -0.78
C GLU A 201 -15.45 -16.89 0.27
N ALA A 202 -14.90 -17.87 0.98
CA ALA A 202 -13.81 -17.62 1.92
C ALA A 202 -12.59 -17.01 1.22
N VAL A 203 -12.19 -17.57 0.08
CA VAL A 203 -11.04 -17.07 -0.69
C VAL A 203 -11.28 -15.65 -1.23
N LEU A 204 -12.48 -15.33 -1.73
CA LEU A 204 -12.78 -14.01 -2.30
C LEU A 204 -12.86 -12.89 -1.24
N ASN A 205 -13.04 -13.25 0.04
CA ASN A 205 -13.06 -12.31 1.17
C ASN A 205 -11.71 -12.15 1.88
N GLU A 206 -10.67 -12.87 1.44
CA GLU A 206 -9.35 -12.86 2.06
C GLU A 206 -8.34 -11.92 1.38
N PHE A 207 -7.29 -11.56 2.12
CA PHE A 207 -6.13 -10.85 1.59
C PHE A 207 -5.02 -11.82 1.20
N TRP A 208 -4.63 -11.78 -0.06
CA TRP A 208 -3.66 -12.70 -0.65
C TRP A 208 -2.35 -11.99 -0.98
N TYR A 209 -1.25 -12.44 -0.37
CA TYR A 209 0.07 -11.84 -0.53
C TYR A 209 0.99 -12.75 -1.34
N PRO A 210 2.04 -12.22 -1.99
CA PRO A 210 2.99 -13.03 -2.75
C PRO A 210 3.63 -14.14 -1.90
N GLU A 211 3.77 -15.35 -2.46
CA GLU A 211 4.30 -16.52 -1.72
C GLU A 211 5.68 -16.26 -1.09
N HIS A 212 6.54 -15.46 -1.74
CA HIS A 212 7.89 -15.18 -1.25
C HIS A 212 7.91 -14.45 0.10
N TYR A 213 6.81 -13.80 0.52
CA TYR A 213 6.69 -13.21 1.86
C TYR A 213 6.82 -14.27 2.94
N ARG A 214 6.17 -15.43 2.76
CA ARG A 214 6.25 -16.56 3.69
C ARG A 214 7.69 -17.06 3.83
N LYS A 215 8.41 -17.16 2.72
CA LYS A 215 9.82 -17.59 2.71
C LYS A 215 10.69 -16.63 3.53
N MET A 216 10.54 -15.32 3.31
CA MET A 216 11.26 -14.29 4.08
C MET A 216 10.93 -14.34 5.58
N ILE A 217 9.66 -14.48 5.94
CA ILE A 217 9.21 -14.54 7.34
C ILE A 217 9.75 -15.80 8.03
N ASN A 218 9.59 -16.97 7.40
CA ASN A 218 10.05 -18.24 7.95
C ASN A 218 11.57 -18.27 8.15
N ASN A 219 12.32 -17.65 7.23
CA ASN A 219 13.77 -17.55 7.31
C ASN A 219 14.24 -16.41 8.23
N ARG A 220 13.34 -15.54 8.72
CA ARG A 220 13.67 -14.29 9.44
C ARG A 220 14.59 -13.37 8.63
N GLN A 221 14.41 -13.36 7.31
CA GLN A 221 15.19 -12.60 6.34
C GLN A 221 14.24 -11.67 5.56
N VAL A 222 13.61 -10.73 6.28
CA VAL A 222 12.64 -9.81 5.70
C VAL A 222 13.37 -8.70 4.96
N ASP A 223 13.44 -8.85 3.63
CA ASP A 223 13.97 -7.82 2.74
C ASP A 223 12.92 -6.76 2.46
N LEU A 224 13.16 -5.55 2.97
CA LEU A 224 12.26 -4.40 2.85
C LEU A 224 12.11 -3.92 1.39
N ASP A 225 13.07 -4.22 0.51
CA ASP A 225 12.98 -3.88 -0.92
C ASP A 225 12.10 -4.88 -1.69
N LYS A 226 11.83 -6.06 -1.10
CA LYS A 226 11.03 -7.15 -1.68
C LYS A 226 9.70 -7.38 -0.97
N MET A 227 9.29 -6.47 -0.07
CA MET A 227 8.01 -6.51 0.64
C MET A 227 7.32 -5.14 0.59
N SER A 228 6.02 -5.13 0.29
CA SER A 228 5.17 -3.95 0.13
C SER A 228 3.80 -4.21 0.72
N LEU A 229 3.14 -3.14 1.19
CA LEU A 229 1.76 -3.17 1.66
C LEU A 229 0.75 -3.34 0.52
N THR A 230 1.16 -3.01 -0.71
CA THR A 230 0.27 -2.95 -1.88
C THR A 230 0.34 -4.17 -2.76
N TRP A 231 1.32 -5.06 -2.56
CA TRP A 231 1.46 -6.24 -3.41
C TRP A 231 0.57 -7.36 -2.92
N GLY A 232 -0.10 -8.02 -3.85
CA GLY A 232 -1.03 -9.09 -3.57
C GLY A 232 -2.02 -9.32 -4.69
N PHE A 233 -2.93 -10.24 -4.40
CA PHE A 233 -4.13 -10.47 -5.18
C PHE A 233 -5.34 -9.93 -4.43
N PHE A 234 -6.14 -9.15 -5.12
CA PHE A 234 -7.35 -8.53 -4.60
C PHE A 234 -8.53 -9.04 -5.44
N PRO A 235 -9.34 -9.98 -4.93
CA PRO A 235 -10.36 -10.65 -5.74
C PRO A 235 -11.51 -9.74 -6.20
N GLY A 236 -11.72 -8.61 -5.51
CA GLY A 236 -12.70 -7.60 -5.93
C GLY A 236 -14.15 -8.07 -5.89
N LEU A 237 -14.52 -8.91 -4.91
CA LEU A 237 -15.87 -9.51 -4.79
C LEU A 237 -17.01 -8.50 -4.92
N ARG A 238 -16.84 -7.29 -4.36
CA ARG A 238 -17.84 -6.21 -4.42
C ARG A 238 -17.68 -5.29 -5.63
N SER A 239 -16.48 -5.18 -6.19
CA SER A 239 -16.21 -4.26 -7.31
C SER A 239 -16.42 -4.90 -8.68
N GLY A 240 -16.43 -6.23 -8.76
CA GLY A 240 -16.35 -6.96 -10.03
C GLY A 240 -15.02 -6.76 -10.76
N ILE A 241 -13.96 -6.31 -10.06
CA ILE A 241 -12.64 -6.07 -10.65
C ILE A 241 -11.58 -6.72 -9.76
N ALA A 242 -11.03 -7.84 -10.23
CA ALA A 242 -9.91 -8.49 -9.58
C ALA A 242 -8.61 -7.76 -9.95
N ARG A 243 -7.66 -7.66 -9.01
CA ARG A 243 -6.37 -6.99 -9.24
C ARG A 243 -5.20 -7.85 -8.79
N VAL A 244 -4.13 -7.83 -9.58
CA VAL A 244 -2.84 -8.40 -9.21
C VAL A 244 -1.82 -7.28 -9.19
N GLU A 245 -1.24 -7.04 -8.02
CA GLU A 245 -0.23 -6.00 -7.77
C GLU A 245 1.06 -6.67 -7.31
N LEU A 246 2.16 -6.48 -8.03
CA LEU A 246 3.50 -7.00 -7.75
C LEU A 246 4.52 -5.89 -8.03
N GLN A 247 5.80 -6.11 -7.69
CA GLN A 247 6.88 -5.09 -7.76
C GLN A 247 6.88 -4.26 -9.05
N ASN A 248 6.68 -4.89 -10.21
CA ASN A 248 6.67 -4.24 -11.52
C ASN A 248 5.45 -4.64 -12.35
N THR A 249 4.35 -5.05 -11.72
CA THR A 249 3.18 -5.55 -12.44
C THR A 249 1.91 -5.11 -11.73
N ARG A 250 1.03 -4.44 -12.46
CA ARG A 250 -0.28 -4.00 -11.99
C ARG A 250 -1.31 -4.35 -13.04
N LEU A 251 -2.15 -5.32 -12.73
CA LEU A 251 -3.15 -5.85 -13.65
C LEU A 251 -4.54 -5.73 -13.03
N SER A 252 -5.52 -5.39 -13.85
CA SER A 252 -6.92 -5.28 -13.46
C SER A 252 -7.77 -6.14 -14.40
N PHE A 253 -8.64 -6.95 -13.83
CA PHE A 253 -9.45 -7.95 -14.50
C PHE A 253 -10.91 -7.69 -14.16
N PRO A 254 -11.64 -6.89 -14.94
CA PRO A 254 -13.08 -6.71 -14.76
C PRO A 254 -13.80 -8.01 -15.15
N TYR A 255 -14.55 -8.60 -14.22
CA TYR A 255 -15.24 -9.87 -14.41
C TYR A 255 -16.72 -9.77 -14.03
N THR A 256 -17.55 -10.62 -14.65
CA THR A 256 -19.00 -10.65 -14.40
C THR A 256 -19.38 -11.66 -13.33
N LYS A 257 -18.71 -12.81 -13.31
CA LYS A 257 -18.86 -13.86 -12.31
C LYS A 257 -17.62 -14.75 -12.27
N VAL A 258 -17.50 -15.53 -11.20
CA VAL A 258 -16.47 -16.56 -11.06
C VAL A 258 -17.12 -17.93 -11.22
N VAL A 259 -16.62 -18.74 -12.14
CA VAL A 259 -17.21 -20.06 -12.46
C VAL A 259 -16.18 -21.15 -12.22
N LYS A 260 -16.60 -22.19 -11.49
CA LYS A 260 -15.78 -23.39 -11.26
C LYS A 260 -15.77 -24.26 -12.52
N ILE A 261 -14.58 -24.54 -13.04
CA ILE A 261 -14.34 -25.44 -14.18
C ILE A 261 -13.26 -26.44 -13.75
N GLY A 262 -13.67 -27.68 -13.48
CA GLY A 262 -12.78 -28.69 -12.91
C GLY A 262 -12.26 -28.26 -11.53
N ASN A 263 -10.94 -28.08 -11.43
CA ASN A 263 -10.25 -27.63 -10.21
C ASN A 263 -9.86 -26.14 -10.22
N LYS A 264 -10.31 -25.38 -11.23
CA LYS A 264 -10.03 -23.95 -11.38
C LYS A 264 -11.31 -23.13 -11.27
N TYR A 265 -11.16 -21.89 -10.85
CA TYR A 265 -12.16 -20.86 -10.82
C TYR A 265 -11.79 -19.82 -11.89
N LEU A 266 -12.61 -19.72 -12.93
CA LEU A 266 -12.43 -18.80 -14.04
C LEU A 266 -13.15 -17.49 -13.75
N PHE A 267 -12.46 -16.37 -13.89
CA PHE A 267 -13.04 -15.04 -13.82
C PHE A 267 -13.58 -14.68 -15.21
N GLU A 268 -14.89 -14.83 -15.41
CA GLU A 268 -15.49 -14.69 -16.74
C GLU A 268 -15.28 -13.30 -17.34
N GLY A 269 -15.03 -13.27 -18.66
CA GLY A 269 -14.70 -12.06 -19.39
C GLY A 269 -13.21 -11.68 -19.32
N THR A 270 -12.39 -12.49 -18.64
CA THR A 270 -10.97 -12.24 -18.44
C THR A 270 -10.13 -13.49 -18.73
N ASN A 271 -8.80 -13.31 -18.81
CA ASN A 271 -7.83 -14.40 -18.88
C ASN A 271 -7.32 -14.83 -17.49
N LEU A 272 -7.94 -14.37 -16.41
CA LEU A 272 -7.58 -14.72 -15.05
C LEU A 272 -8.29 -16.00 -14.62
N SER A 273 -7.51 -16.95 -14.13
CA SER A 273 -8.04 -18.11 -13.42
C SER A 273 -7.32 -18.30 -12.09
N MET A 274 -8.04 -18.88 -11.13
CA MET A 274 -7.55 -19.15 -9.78
C MET A 274 -7.72 -20.62 -9.47
N GLN A 275 -6.74 -21.19 -8.80
CA GLN A 275 -6.84 -22.52 -8.22
C GLN A 275 -6.60 -22.43 -6.72
N ILE A 276 -7.54 -22.95 -5.95
CA ILE A 276 -7.38 -23.11 -4.50
C ILE A 276 -6.53 -24.36 -4.28
N ARG A 277 -5.38 -24.19 -3.62
CA ARG A 277 -4.43 -25.29 -3.34
C ARG A 277 -4.50 -25.75 -1.89
N GLY A 278 -5.01 -24.89 -1.02
CA GLY A 278 -5.24 -25.14 0.40
C GLY A 278 -5.87 -23.93 1.06
N LYS A 279 -6.09 -24.00 2.38
CA LYS A 279 -6.76 -22.94 3.15
C LYS A 279 -6.03 -21.58 3.10
N ASP A 280 -4.71 -21.61 2.94
CA ASP A 280 -3.81 -20.45 3.03
C ASP A 280 -2.97 -20.25 1.77
N ILE A 281 -3.31 -20.93 0.67
CA ILE A 281 -2.57 -20.85 -0.59
C ILE A 281 -3.50 -20.98 -1.82
N ILE A 282 -3.33 -20.04 -2.74
CA ILE A 282 -3.94 -20.06 -4.07
C ILE A 282 -2.86 -19.94 -5.14
N THR A 283 -3.16 -20.43 -6.33
CA THR A 283 -2.38 -20.21 -7.54
C THR A 283 -3.23 -19.42 -8.51
N LEU A 284 -2.69 -18.33 -9.05
CA LEU A 284 -3.31 -17.59 -10.15
C LEU A 284 -2.58 -17.89 -11.45
N GLU A 285 -3.35 -18.00 -12.53
CA GLU A 285 -2.85 -18.02 -13.89
C GLU A 285 -3.49 -16.87 -14.68
N PHE A 286 -2.66 -16.04 -15.32
CA PHE A 286 -3.08 -14.89 -16.12
C PHE A 286 -2.00 -14.53 -17.13
N SER A 287 -2.36 -13.81 -18.20
CA SER A 287 -1.36 -13.20 -19.09
C SER A 287 -0.99 -11.81 -18.62
N ASP A 288 0.29 -11.46 -18.69
CA ASP A 288 0.75 -10.09 -18.43
C ASP A 288 0.39 -9.13 -19.58
N THR A 289 0.81 -7.86 -19.46
CA THR A 289 0.58 -6.83 -20.48
C THR A 289 1.17 -7.15 -21.85
N ASN A 290 2.14 -8.07 -21.91
CA ASN A 290 2.78 -8.52 -23.15
C ASN A 290 2.14 -9.82 -23.69
N GLY A 291 1.05 -10.29 -23.09
CA GLY A 291 0.37 -11.53 -23.45
C GLY A 291 1.07 -12.80 -22.99
N LYS A 292 2.17 -12.69 -22.23
CA LYS A 292 2.89 -13.87 -21.72
C LYS A 292 2.13 -14.48 -20.56
N LEU A 293 1.86 -15.77 -20.64
CA LEU A 293 1.22 -16.52 -19.56
C LEU A 293 2.14 -16.56 -18.33
N ARG A 294 1.59 -16.18 -17.18
CA ARG A 294 2.22 -16.23 -15.87
C ARG A 294 1.39 -17.09 -14.93
N GLN A 295 2.10 -17.76 -14.02
CA GLN A 295 1.52 -18.49 -12.92
C GLN A 295 2.20 -18.01 -11.65
N GLU A 296 1.41 -17.54 -10.69
CA GLU A 296 1.91 -16.93 -9.45
C GLU A 296 1.15 -17.51 -8.26
N ASN A 297 1.88 -17.83 -7.20
CA ASN A 297 1.29 -18.31 -5.95
C ASN A 297 1.11 -17.16 -4.97
N PHE A 298 -0.05 -17.18 -4.30
CA PHE A 298 -0.36 -16.23 -3.24
C PHE A 298 -0.80 -16.96 -1.98
N ILE A 299 -0.55 -16.32 -0.85
CA ILE A 299 -0.74 -16.90 0.47
C ILE A 299 -1.37 -15.90 1.43
N THR A 300 -2.08 -16.39 2.44
CA THR A 300 -2.50 -15.59 3.59
C THR A 300 -1.37 -15.52 4.62
N LEU A 301 -1.36 -14.45 5.42
CA LEU A 301 -0.36 -14.21 6.46
C LEU A 301 -1.01 -14.12 7.84
N ASN A 302 -0.33 -14.66 8.85
CA ASN A 302 -0.76 -14.57 10.26
C ASN A 302 -0.55 -13.18 10.87
N ALA A 303 0.19 -12.30 10.19
CA ALA A 303 0.42 -10.92 10.58
C ALA A 303 0.39 -10.03 9.34
N THR A 304 -0.12 -8.81 9.47
CA THR A 304 -0.16 -7.85 8.35
C THR A 304 1.27 -7.51 7.86
N PRO A 305 1.46 -7.24 6.56
CA PRO A 305 2.74 -6.78 6.04
C PRO A 305 3.28 -5.54 6.78
N GLU A 306 2.40 -4.64 7.23
CA GLU A 306 2.77 -3.47 8.04
C GLU A 306 3.46 -3.88 9.34
N ASN A 307 2.89 -4.82 10.09
CA ASN A 307 3.48 -5.30 11.34
C ASN A 307 4.83 -5.98 11.09
N ILE A 308 4.94 -6.77 10.01
CA ILE A 308 6.18 -7.45 9.64
C ILE A 308 7.28 -6.44 9.30
N ILE A 309 6.97 -5.44 8.46
CA ILE A 309 7.90 -4.37 8.07
C ILE A 309 8.35 -3.57 9.30
N ASN A 310 7.40 -3.14 10.14
CA ASN A 310 7.71 -2.36 11.34
C ASN A 310 8.57 -3.14 12.34
N ASN A 311 8.33 -4.43 12.50
CA ASN A 311 9.15 -5.30 13.35
C ASN A 311 10.57 -5.46 12.79
N GLU A 312 10.73 -5.59 11.47
CA GLU A 312 12.05 -5.67 10.85
C GLU A 312 12.82 -4.35 10.96
N ILE A 313 12.17 -3.20 10.77
CA ILE A 313 12.79 -1.88 10.98
C ILE A 313 13.29 -1.75 12.43
N LYS A 314 12.43 -2.03 13.42
CA LYS A 314 12.80 -1.99 14.84
C LYS A 314 13.94 -2.95 15.17
N ARG A 315 13.95 -4.15 14.57
CA ARG A 315 15.04 -5.12 14.75
C ARG A 315 16.36 -4.57 14.22
N ARG A 316 16.39 -3.98 13.03
CA ARG A 316 17.59 -3.36 12.44
C ARG A 316 18.11 -2.19 13.28
N GLU A 317 17.22 -1.33 13.76
CA GLU A 317 17.55 -0.23 14.66
C GLU A 317 18.14 -0.73 15.98
N ALA A 318 17.54 -1.75 16.60
CA ALA A 318 18.02 -2.34 17.83
C ALA A 318 19.44 -2.93 17.69
N VAL A 319 19.76 -3.53 16.53
CA VAL A 319 21.11 -4.03 16.25
C VAL A 319 22.13 -2.90 16.17
N ILE A 320 21.84 -1.83 15.42
CA ILE A 320 22.73 -0.66 15.33
C ILE A 320 22.94 -0.03 16.71
N GLN A 321 21.87 0.12 17.48
CA GLN A 321 21.94 0.65 18.85
C GLN A 321 22.76 -0.26 19.78
N LYS A 322 22.67 -1.59 19.66
CA LYS A 322 23.51 -2.52 20.42
C LYS A 322 24.99 -2.28 20.13
N ILE A 323 25.35 -2.11 18.85
CA ILE A 323 26.72 -1.84 18.44
C ILE A 323 27.20 -0.49 18.99
N ALA A 324 26.42 0.58 18.79
CA ALA A 324 26.75 1.92 19.27
C ALA A 324 26.85 2.03 20.81
N LYS A 325 26.09 1.21 21.56
CA LYS A 325 26.16 1.15 23.03
C LYS A 325 27.35 0.35 23.56
N THR A 326 27.91 -0.54 22.74
CA THR A 326 29.03 -1.39 23.17
C THR A 326 30.32 -0.58 23.33
N SER A 327 30.54 0.41 22.47
CA SER A 327 31.68 1.32 22.56
C SER A 327 31.36 2.67 21.94
N THR A 328 31.88 3.74 22.53
CA THR A 328 31.81 5.08 21.91
C THR A 328 32.73 5.21 20.69
N GLU A 329 33.79 4.40 20.65
CA GLU A 329 34.78 4.34 19.60
C GLU A 329 35.42 2.94 19.56
N PHE A 330 35.51 2.32 18.39
CA PHE A 330 36.16 1.04 18.19
C PHE A 330 37.53 1.28 17.56
N THR A 331 38.62 0.80 18.18
CA THR A 331 39.98 1.09 17.71
C THR A 331 40.75 -0.16 17.32
N SER A 332 41.53 -0.06 16.25
CA SER A 332 42.42 -1.11 15.75
C SER A 332 43.75 -0.49 15.35
N GLU A 333 44.86 -1.14 15.71
CA GLU A 333 46.21 -0.70 15.31
C GLU A 333 46.37 -0.70 13.78
N ASN A 334 45.76 -1.69 13.10
CA ASN A 334 45.90 -1.88 11.65
C ASN A 334 44.78 -1.22 10.84
N PHE A 335 43.59 -1.05 11.44
CA PHE A 335 42.38 -0.62 10.71
C PHE A 335 41.81 0.72 11.19
N GLY A 336 42.51 1.39 12.10
CA GLY A 336 42.19 2.74 12.57
C GLY A 336 41.02 2.79 13.56
N SER A 337 40.26 3.88 13.52
CA SER A 337 39.18 4.15 14.46
C SER A 337 37.82 4.18 13.76
N LEU A 338 36.85 3.43 14.31
CA LEU A 338 35.49 3.33 13.83
C LEU A 338 34.50 3.73 14.93
N LYS A 339 33.70 4.76 14.67
CA LYS A 339 32.59 5.19 15.51
C LYS A 339 31.28 4.92 14.79
N ILE A 340 30.34 4.26 15.46
CA ILE A 340 28.97 4.04 14.97
C ILE A 340 28.00 4.70 15.94
N LEU A 341 27.17 5.61 15.44
CA LEU A 341 26.17 6.32 16.21
C LEU A 341 24.84 5.53 16.26
N PRO A 342 23.96 5.79 17.25
CA PRO A 342 22.70 5.07 17.41
C PRO A 342 21.72 5.17 16.21
N ASP A 343 21.86 6.20 15.38
CA ASP A 343 21.06 6.42 14.16
C ASP A 343 21.67 5.76 12.91
N GLY A 344 22.79 5.05 13.07
CA GLY A 344 23.51 4.35 12.01
C GLY A 344 24.52 5.21 11.26
N GLN A 345 24.70 6.49 11.61
CA GLN A 345 25.84 7.23 11.07
C GLN A 345 27.15 6.63 11.57
N PHE A 346 28.17 6.59 10.71
CA PHE A 346 29.49 6.17 11.13
C PHE A 346 30.57 7.17 10.72
N ILE A 347 31.67 7.14 11.47
CA ILE A 347 32.92 7.80 11.13
C ILE A 347 34.02 6.75 11.21
N TRP A 348 34.81 6.60 10.15
CA TRP A 348 35.93 5.68 10.08
C TRP A 348 37.16 6.41 9.57
N SER A 349 38.23 6.42 10.36
CA SER A 349 39.54 6.99 10.02
C SER A 349 40.64 5.93 10.14
N GLY A 350 41.78 6.12 9.46
CA GLY A 350 42.93 5.22 9.56
C GLY A 350 42.79 3.87 8.86
N TYR A 351 41.84 3.71 7.93
CA TYR A 351 41.59 2.47 7.20
C TYR A 351 42.52 2.25 5.98
N ASN A 352 43.70 2.88 5.96
CA ASN A 352 44.58 2.92 4.79
C ASN A 352 44.96 1.53 4.25
N LEU A 353 45.08 0.52 5.11
CA LEU A 353 45.38 -0.87 4.70
C LEU A 353 44.23 -1.55 3.94
N LEU A 354 43.01 -1.03 4.04
CA LEU A 354 41.83 -1.56 3.35
C LEU A 354 41.59 -0.88 1.99
N SER A 355 42.25 0.25 1.73
CA SER A 355 42.07 1.04 0.52
C SER A 355 43.20 0.76 -0.49
N PRO A 356 42.90 0.58 -1.79
CA PRO A 356 41.57 0.63 -2.42
C PRO A 356 40.85 -0.72 -2.47
N SER A 357 41.48 -1.80 -1.99
CA SER A 357 41.07 -3.18 -2.30
C SER A 357 39.69 -3.57 -1.75
N ILE A 358 39.33 -3.09 -0.56
CA ILE A 358 38.04 -3.34 0.09
C ILE A 358 37.21 -2.06 0.15
N ILE A 359 37.84 -0.96 0.58
CA ILE A 359 37.22 0.35 0.61
C ILE A 359 37.72 1.14 -0.61
N PRO A 360 36.84 1.60 -1.52
CA PRO A 360 37.27 2.33 -2.70
C PRO A 360 38.11 3.58 -2.37
N SER A 361 39.08 3.88 -3.24
CA SER A 361 39.86 5.11 -3.12
C SER A 361 38.94 6.33 -3.10
N GLY A 362 39.18 7.24 -2.14
CA GLY A 362 38.41 8.47 -2.03
C GLY A 362 36.99 8.31 -1.46
N ALA A 363 36.63 7.15 -0.89
CA ALA A 363 35.31 6.91 -0.28
C ALA A 363 34.93 7.91 0.84
N GLY A 364 35.92 8.56 1.46
CA GLY A 364 35.72 9.47 2.59
C GLY A 364 35.65 8.72 3.92
N SER A 365 35.53 9.47 5.01
CA SER A 365 35.64 8.94 6.38
C SER A 365 34.30 8.81 7.10
N SER A 366 33.17 8.98 6.42
CA SER A 366 31.84 8.97 7.03
C SER A 366 30.79 8.39 6.08
N GLY A 367 29.66 8.02 6.66
CA GLY A 367 28.54 7.46 5.92
C GLY A 367 27.45 6.88 6.81
N LYS A 368 26.67 5.97 6.25
CA LYS A 368 25.58 5.27 6.96
C LYS A 368 25.75 3.76 6.92
N VAL A 369 25.58 3.12 8.07
CA VAL A 369 25.50 1.68 8.24
C VAL A 369 24.06 1.23 8.11
N SER A 370 23.84 0.12 7.41
CA SER A 370 22.53 -0.52 7.28
C SER A 370 22.66 -2.04 7.32
N LEU A 371 21.55 -2.72 7.62
CA LEU A 371 21.45 -4.18 7.61
C LEU A 371 20.64 -4.64 6.40
N LYS A 372 21.15 -4.38 5.19
CA LYS A 372 20.48 -4.77 3.95
C LYS A 372 20.60 -6.27 3.67
N HIS A 373 21.72 -6.86 4.06
CA HIS A 373 22.06 -8.25 3.75
C HIS A 373 21.83 -9.17 4.94
N PHE A 374 21.66 -10.47 4.65
CA PHE A 374 21.45 -11.52 5.64
C PHE A 374 22.57 -12.55 5.57
N LEU A 375 22.73 -13.34 6.64
CA LEU A 375 23.62 -14.49 6.66
C LEU A 375 22.85 -15.75 6.27
N ASP A 376 23.51 -16.63 5.51
CA ASP A 376 23.12 -18.03 5.44
C ASP A 376 23.28 -18.70 6.81
N LYS A 377 22.43 -19.71 7.09
CA LYS A 377 22.42 -20.43 8.37
C LYS A 377 23.78 -21.01 8.76
N LYS A 378 24.60 -21.39 7.77
CA LYS A 378 25.94 -21.96 8.00
C LYS A 378 26.94 -20.97 8.60
N LEU A 379 26.70 -19.67 8.45
CA LEU A 379 27.61 -18.61 8.92
C LEU A 379 27.22 -18.07 10.31
N LEU A 380 26.05 -18.47 10.83
CA LEU A 380 25.54 -18.00 12.12
C LEU A 380 26.34 -18.52 13.32
N SER A 381 27.20 -19.52 13.14
CA SER A 381 28.11 -19.98 14.21
C SER A 381 29.20 -18.95 14.52
N ASP A 382 29.63 -18.18 13.51
CA ASP A 382 30.81 -17.32 13.58
C ASP A 382 30.44 -15.82 13.58
N TYR A 383 29.27 -15.50 13.04
CA TYR A 383 28.80 -14.14 12.77
C TYR A 383 27.36 -13.92 13.22
N GLU A 384 27.08 -12.73 13.76
CA GLU A 384 25.76 -12.31 14.21
C GLU A 384 24.91 -11.69 13.08
N GLY A 385 25.54 -11.16 12.04
CA GLY A 385 24.83 -10.59 10.90
C GLY A 385 25.74 -9.93 9.88
N VAL A 386 25.16 -9.05 9.05
CA VAL A 386 25.87 -8.32 7.99
C VAL A 386 25.62 -6.83 8.12
N LEU A 387 26.69 -6.04 8.04
CA LEU A 387 26.66 -4.58 7.98
C LEU A 387 27.05 -4.11 6.58
N SER A 388 26.31 -3.14 6.07
CA SER A 388 26.59 -2.48 4.79
C SER A 388 26.95 -1.02 5.06
N PHE A 389 28.20 -0.67 4.82
CA PHE A 389 28.77 0.66 5.02
C PHE A 389 28.68 1.44 3.72
N LYS A 390 27.68 2.33 3.64
CA LYS A 390 27.53 3.27 2.54
C LYS A 390 28.30 4.54 2.88
N PHE A 391 29.52 4.65 2.36
CA PHE A 391 30.33 5.85 2.46
C PHE A 391 29.74 7.00 1.63
N GLU A 392 29.90 8.23 2.10
CA GLU A 392 29.34 9.43 1.43
C GLU A 392 29.82 9.61 -0.02
N LYS A 393 31.09 9.29 -0.29
CA LYS A 393 31.70 9.47 -1.62
C LYS A 393 31.82 8.16 -2.42
N SER A 394 31.21 7.07 -1.96
CA SER A 394 31.18 5.79 -2.68
C SER A 394 29.77 5.50 -3.22
N PRO A 395 29.59 5.11 -4.49
CA PRO A 395 28.29 4.72 -5.04
C PRO A 395 27.79 3.38 -4.51
N GLU A 396 28.68 2.46 -4.18
CA GLU A 396 28.32 1.13 -3.65
C GLU A 396 28.71 1.01 -2.17
N PRO A 397 27.89 0.32 -1.35
CA PRO A 397 28.24 0.04 0.03
C PRO A 397 29.32 -1.05 0.12
N VAL A 398 30.20 -0.94 1.10
CA VAL A 398 31.13 -2.00 1.48
C VAL A 398 30.45 -2.92 2.48
N VAL A 399 30.50 -4.23 2.25
CA VAL A 399 29.73 -5.22 3.02
C VAL A 399 30.67 -6.02 3.92
N PHE A 400 30.29 -6.13 5.19
CA PHE A 400 31.03 -6.92 6.18
C PHE A 400 30.08 -7.84 6.95
N MET A 401 30.47 -9.10 7.15
CA MET A 401 29.89 -9.90 8.23
C MET A 401 30.43 -9.39 9.56
N TYR A 402 29.62 -9.41 10.63
CA TYR A 402 30.05 -8.91 11.94
C TYR A 402 29.72 -9.87 13.07
N SER A 403 30.54 -9.82 14.13
CA SER A 403 30.21 -10.31 15.46
C SER A 403 30.69 -9.32 16.51
N ILE A 404 29.94 -9.19 17.61
CA ILE A 404 30.19 -8.19 18.64
C ILE A 404 30.22 -8.81 20.03
N SER A 405 31.17 -8.37 20.83
CA SER A 405 31.31 -8.77 22.22
C SER A 405 31.65 -7.57 23.10
N SER A 406 31.67 -7.76 24.41
CA SER A 406 32.17 -6.73 25.33
C SER A 406 33.64 -6.34 25.08
N LYS A 407 34.41 -7.17 24.36
CA LYS A 407 35.81 -6.88 24.02
C LYS A 407 35.95 -6.02 22.76
N GLY A 408 34.93 -5.97 21.91
CA GLY A 408 35.04 -5.27 20.63
C GLY A 408 34.18 -5.81 19.50
N LEU A 409 34.45 -5.28 18.31
CA LEU A 409 33.76 -5.56 17.06
C LEU A 409 34.69 -6.30 16.10
N ARG A 410 34.26 -7.46 15.62
CA ARG A 410 34.91 -8.20 14.54
C ARG A 410 34.13 -7.97 13.25
N LEU A 411 34.84 -7.64 12.18
CA LEU A 411 34.29 -7.52 10.83
C LEU A 411 35.05 -8.45 9.88
N GLU A 412 34.36 -9.08 8.92
CA GLU A 412 34.99 -9.81 7.81
C GLU A 412 34.46 -9.26 6.49
N ALA A 413 35.37 -8.85 5.60
CA ALA A 413 35.00 -8.29 4.31
C ALA A 413 34.32 -9.34 3.42
N VAL A 414 33.20 -8.96 2.82
CA VAL A 414 32.40 -9.82 1.96
C VAL A 414 32.61 -9.44 0.51
N GLU A 415 33.03 -10.40 -0.31
CA GLU A 415 33.05 -10.25 -1.76
C GLU A 415 31.63 -10.28 -2.34
N SER A 416 31.35 -9.43 -3.33
CA SER A 416 30.07 -9.42 -4.04
C SER A 416 29.69 -10.78 -4.64
N SER A 417 30.69 -11.58 -5.04
CA SER A 417 30.54 -12.95 -5.57
C SER A 417 29.93 -13.94 -4.56
N SER A 418 29.96 -13.60 -3.27
CA SER A 418 29.44 -14.43 -2.18
C SER A 418 28.02 -14.05 -1.75
N ILE A 419 27.47 -12.99 -2.35
CA ILE A 419 26.12 -12.49 -2.07
C ILE A 419 25.17 -12.98 -3.18
N GLN A 420 24.15 -13.74 -2.78
CA GLN A 420 23.06 -14.17 -3.66
C GLN A 420 21.74 -13.77 -3.02
N ASP A 421 20.89 -13.04 -3.76
CA ASP A 421 19.57 -12.59 -3.27
C ASP A 421 19.61 -11.86 -1.92
N ASN A 422 20.61 -10.99 -1.74
CA ASN A 422 20.90 -10.27 -0.48
C ASN A 422 21.34 -11.18 0.69
N ILE A 423 21.65 -12.46 0.44
CA ILE A 423 22.16 -13.41 1.44
C ILE A 423 23.65 -13.67 1.17
N VAL A 424 24.48 -13.49 2.19
CA VAL A 424 25.88 -13.92 2.19
C VAL A 424 25.90 -15.44 2.38
N THR A 425 26.28 -16.16 1.33
CA THR A 425 26.17 -17.63 1.26
C THR A 425 27.45 -18.35 1.70
N ARG A 426 28.59 -17.67 1.63
CA ARG A 426 29.91 -18.20 1.99
C ARG A 426 30.86 -17.09 2.40
N ARG A 427 31.95 -17.49 3.06
CA ARG A 427 33.10 -16.62 3.33
C ARG A 427 33.94 -16.45 2.06
N SER A 428 34.69 -15.36 2.00
CA SER A 428 35.67 -15.12 0.93
C SER A 428 36.78 -16.19 0.96
N LEU A 429 37.37 -16.49 -0.20
CA LEU A 429 38.46 -17.49 -0.29
C LEU A 429 39.68 -17.04 0.52
N ASP A 430 40.01 -15.75 0.45
CA ASP A 430 41.04 -15.09 1.22
C ASP A 430 40.38 -14.08 2.20
N PRO A 431 39.94 -14.51 3.39
CA PRO A 431 39.15 -13.67 4.27
C PRO A 431 39.98 -12.58 4.92
N VAL A 432 39.61 -11.32 4.69
CA VAL A 432 40.17 -10.17 5.40
C VAL A 432 39.32 -9.89 6.64
N ILE A 433 39.89 -10.18 7.81
CA ILE A 433 39.23 -10.05 9.11
C ILE A 433 39.81 -8.86 9.87
N LEU A 434 38.92 -8.00 10.34
CA LEU A 434 39.23 -6.79 11.08
C LEU A 434 38.79 -6.98 12.53
N PHE A 435 39.69 -6.68 13.45
CA PHE A 435 39.39 -6.65 14.88
C PHE A 435 39.55 -5.23 15.40
N PHE A 436 38.50 -4.74 16.03
CA PHE A 436 38.52 -3.48 16.76
C PHE A 436 38.20 -3.72 18.23
N ALA A 437 39.05 -3.21 19.12
CA ALA A 437 38.79 -3.20 20.55
C ALA A 437 37.74 -2.14 20.91
N ALA A 438 36.88 -2.45 21.87
CA ALA A 438 36.00 -1.46 22.50
C ALA A 438 36.81 -0.58 23.47
N LYS A 439 36.53 0.73 23.50
CA LYS A 439 37.15 1.71 24.39
C LYS A 439 36.16 2.31 25.37
#